data_AF-A0A9E3B5C9-F1
#
_entry.id   AF-A0A9E3B5C9-F1
#
_cell.length_a   1.000
_cell.length_b   1.000
_cell.length_c   1.000
_cell.angle_alpha   90.00
_cell.angle_beta   90.00
_cell.angle_gamma   90.00
#
_symmetry.space_group_name_H-M   'P 1'
#
loop_
_entity.id
_entity.type
_entity.pdbx_description
1 polymer ?
#
loop_
_entity_poly.entity_id
_entity_poly.type
_entity_poly.pdbx_seq_one_letter_code
_entity_poly.pdbx_strand_id
1 'polypeptide(L)'
;MLLLIDNYDSFTYNLYQYLCELGTEVEVRRNDQVTLDEIQALQPERIVVSPGPCTPNEAGLSCQIIETFGSRIPLLGVCLGHQSIGQVYGGQVVRAPEPMHGKTSMMYHQGQGVFHGLPAPFKANRYHSLIVERSTLP
;
A
#
# COMPACT_ATOMS: atom_id res chain seq x y z
N MET A 1 -11.00 14.23 -2.65
CA MET A 1 -11.01 13.23 -1.57
C MET A 1 -10.07 12.06 -1.89
N LEU A 2 -9.43 11.48 -0.86
CA LEU A 2 -8.58 10.29 -0.93
C LEU A 2 -9.33 9.08 -0.36
N LEU A 3 -9.34 7.98 -1.10
CA LEU A 3 -9.91 6.72 -0.63
C LEU A 3 -8.81 5.85 0.01
N LEU A 4 -8.97 5.52 1.29
CA LEU A 4 -8.10 4.61 2.03
C LEU A 4 -8.79 3.24 2.15
N ILE A 5 -8.24 2.24 1.46
CA ILE A 5 -8.69 0.85 1.56
C ILE A 5 -8.03 0.21 2.78
N ASP A 6 -8.85 -0.13 3.78
CA ASP A 6 -8.45 -0.79 5.01
C ASP A 6 -8.46 -2.32 4.83
N ASN A 7 -7.29 -2.94 4.97
CA ASN A 7 -7.12 -4.39 5.05
C ASN A 7 -7.14 -4.89 6.51
N TYR A 8 -7.92 -4.24 7.38
CA TYR A 8 -8.07 -4.56 8.80
C TYR A 8 -6.76 -4.47 9.60
N ASP A 9 -5.96 -3.44 9.32
CA ASP A 9 -4.68 -3.24 9.99
C ASP A 9 -4.75 -2.22 11.13
N SER A 10 -4.00 -2.50 12.20
CA SER A 10 -3.90 -1.60 13.34
C SER A 10 -3.30 -0.22 13.02
N PHE A 11 -2.55 -0.08 11.93
CA PHE A 11 -1.91 1.17 11.50
C PHE A 11 -2.74 1.96 10.48
N THR A 12 -3.88 1.44 9.99
CA THR A 12 -4.73 2.16 9.02
C THR A 12 -5.10 3.55 9.54
N TYR A 13 -5.50 3.67 10.81
CA TYR A 13 -5.91 4.96 11.37
C TYR A 13 -4.75 5.92 11.66
N ASN A 14 -3.50 5.41 11.78
CA ASN A 14 -2.33 6.28 11.82
C ASN A 14 -2.11 6.96 10.45
N LEU A 15 -2.32 6.22 9.35
CA LEU A 15 -2.27 6.79 7.99
C LEU A 15 -3.41 7.79 7.78
N TYR A 16 -4.64 7.41 8.15
CA TYR A 16 -5.81 8.30 8.09
C TYR A 16 -5.53 9.62 8.80
N GLN A 17 -5.11 9.56 10.06
CA GLN A 17 -4.87 10.75 10.87
C GLN A 17 -3.82 11.66 10.23
N TYR A 18 -2.67 11.12 9.81
CA TYR A 18 -1.62 11.93 9.22
C TYR A 18 -2.06 12.57 7.88
N LEU A 19 -2.81 11.84 7.04
CA LEU A 19 -3.36 12.39 5.80
C LEU A 19 -4.37 13.51 6.05
N CYS A 20 -5.21 13.38 7.07
CA CYS A 20 -6.13 14.42 7.52
C CYS A 20 -5.37 15.65 8.07
N GLU A 21 -4.30 15.45 8.83
CA GLU A 21 -3.42 16.53 9.33
C GLU A 21 -2.75 17.31 8.19
N LEU A 22 -2.46 16.64 7.07
CA LEU A 22 -1.99 17.28 5.84
C LEU A 22 -3.10 18.01 5.05
N GLY A 23 -4.33 18.06 5.57
CA GLY A 23 -5.47 18.74 4.95
C GLY A 23 -6.18 17.95 3.86
N THR A 24 -5.95 16.63 3.79
CA THR A 24 -6.65 15.76 2.83
C THR A 24 -7.95 15.24 3.45
N GLU A 25 -9.06 15.38 2.74
CA GLU A 25 -10.29 14.65 3.06
C GLU A 25 -10.11 13.16 2.73
N VAL A 26 -10.22 12.30 3.74
CA VAL A 26 -10.01 10.85 3.61
C VAL A 26 -11.30 10.09 3.89
N GLU A 27 -11.69 9.22 2.96
CA GLU A 27 -12.75 8.23 3.14
C GLU A 27 -12.13 6.85 3.34
N VAL A 28 -12.50 6.16 4.42
CA VAL A 28 -11.99 4.80 4.72
C VAL A 28 -13.03 3.76 4.36
N ARG A 29 -12.65 2.75 3.58
CA ARG A 29 -13.50 1.60 3.23
C ARG A 29 -12.72 0.31 3.46
N ARG A 30 -13.37 -0.70 4.04
CA ARG A 30 -12.75 -2.02 4.19
C ARG A 30 -12.74 -2.77 2.87
N ASN A 31 -11.71 -3.58 2.66
CA ASN A 31 -11.48 -4.32 1.42
C ASN A 31 -12.60 -5.30 1.01
N ASP A 32 -13.55 -5.57 1.90
CA ASP A 32 -14.69 -6.49 1.74
C ASP A 32 -16.05 -5.81 1.96
N GLN A 33 -16.07 -4.50 2.24
CA GLN A 33 -17.28 -3.70 2.48
C GLN A 33 -17.43 -2.56 1.46
N VAL A 34 -16.86 -2.75 0.28
CA VAL A 34 -16.96 -1.81 -0.84
C VAL A 34 -16.92 -2.60 -2.14
N THR A 35 -17.52 -2.07 -3.19
CA THR A 35 -17.49 -2.65 -4.54
C THR A 35 -16.74 -1.74 -5.51
N LEU A 36 -16.31 -2.29 -6.65
CA LEU A 36 -15.64 -1.49 -7.68
C LEU A 36 -16.57 -0.40 -8.24
N ASP A 37 -17.87 -0.68 -8.37
CA ASP A 37 -18.86 0.29 -8.84
C ASP A 37 -19.06 1.44 -7.84
N GLU A 38 -19.08 1.14 -6.54
CA GLU A 38 -19.11 2.17 -5.50
C GLU A 38 -17.86 3.04 -5.55
N ILE A 39 -16.66 2.45 -5.69
CA ILE A 39 -15.42 3.23 -5.83
C ILE A 39 -15.45 4.09 -7.09
N GLN A 40 -15.96 3.55 -8.19
CA GLN A 40 -16.11 4.28 -9.44
C GLN A 40 -17.07 5.47 -9.29
N ALA A 41 -18.17 5.31 -8.54
CA ALA A 41 -19.13 6.35 -8.25
C ALA A 41 -18.60 7.41 -7.28
N LEU A 42 -17.74 7.02 -6.33
CA LEU A 42 -17.06 7.92 -5.39
C LEU A 42 -16.07 8.87 -6.09
N GLN A 43 -15.57 8.49 -7.27
CA GLN A 43 -14.60 9.28 -8.06
C GLN A 43 -13.40 9.78 -7.22
N PRO A 44 -12.68 8.89 -6.50
CA PRO A 44 -11.57 9.33 -5.66
C PRO A 44 -10.45 9.89 -6.52
N GLU A 45 -9.82 10.97 -6.05
CA GLU A 45 -8.67 11.56 -6.74
C GLU A 45 -7.40 10.73 -6.56
N ARG A 46 -7.32 10.00 -5.44
CA ARG A 46 -6.16 9.23 -4.99
C ARG A 46 -6.63 8.02 -4.20
N ILE A 47 -5.91 6.91 -4.30
CA ILE A 47 -6.18 5.69 -3.53
C ILE A 47 -4.95 5.33 -2.69
N VAL A 48 -5.16 4.98 -1.44
CA VAL A 48 -4.14 4.34 -0.59
C VAL A 48 -4.65 2.95 -0.21
N VAL A 49 -3.83 1.92 -0.41
CA VAL A 49 -4.11 0.57 0.07
C VAL A 49 -3.26 0.32 1.30
N SER A 50 -3.92 0.11 2.44
CA SER A 50 -3.27 0.02 3.75
C SER A 50 -2.40 -1.25 3.90
N PRO A 51 -1.58 -1.31 4.96
CA PRO A 51 -1.06 -2.57 5.48
C PRO A 51 -2.20 -3.54 5.84
N GLY A 52 -1.86 -4.79 6.13
CA GLY A 52 -2.79 -5.80 6.60
C GLY A 52 -2.09 -7.13 6.89
N PRO A 53 -2.81 -8.07 7.53
CA PRO A 53 -2.34 -9.43 7.69
C PRO A 53 -2.40 -10.21 6.35
N CYS A 54 -1.89 -11.44 6.35
CA CYS A 54 -1.98 -12.38 5.23
C CYS A 54 -1.16 -11.98 3.99
N THR A 55 -1.37 -12.70 2.87
CA THR A 55 -0.77 -12.41 1.57
C THR A 55 -1.75 -11.63 0.70
N PRO A 56 -1.32 -11.03 -0.42
CA PRO A 56 -2.22 -10.39 -1.37
C PRO A 56 -3.36 -11.28 -1.89
N ASN A 57 -3.21 -12.61 -1.86
CA ASN A 57 -4.25 -13.53 -2.31
C ASN A 57 -5.47 -13.54 -1.39
N GLU A 58 -5.29 -13.19 -0.11
CA GLU A 58 -6.37 -13.15 0.87
C GLU A 58 -6.82 -11.71 1.21
N ALA A 59 -6.28 -10.70 0.51
CA ALA A 59 -6.49 -9.27 0.80
C ALA A 59 -7.83 -8.69 0.29
N GLY A 60 -8.89 -9.50 0.28
CA GLY A 60 -10.21 -9.11 -0.23
C GLY A 60 -10.14 -8.54 -1.65
N LEU A 61 -10.80 -7.40 -1.87
CA LEU A 61 -10.80 -6.72 -3.18
C LEU A 61 -9.55 -5.90 -3.46
N SER A 62 -8.56 -5.82 -2.56
CA SER A 62 -7.42 -4.92 -2.74
C SER A 62 -6.67 -5.13 -4.06
N CYS A 63 -6.44 -6.39 -4.46
CA CYS A 63 -5.79 -6.69 -5.75
C CYS A 63 -6.66 -6.25 -6.94
N GLN A 64 -7.97 -6.50 -6.90
CA GLN A 64 -8.91 -6.10 -7.96
C GLN A 64 -9.05 -4.57 -8.06
N ILE A 65 -9.03 -3.87 -6.92
CA ILE A 65 -9.02 -2.40 -6.87
C ILE A 65 -7.73 -1.88 -7.53
N ILE A 66 -6.57 -2.43 -7.20
CA ILE A 66 -5.30 -2.01 -7.81
C ILE A 66 -5.31 -2.27 -9.32
N GLU A 67 -5.76 -3.45 -9.75
CA GLU A 67 -5.85 -3.80 -11.18
C GLU A 67 -6.79 -2.85 -11.94
N THR A 68 -7.95 -2.53 -11.34
CA THR A 68 -9.01 -1.73 -11.98
C THR A 68 -8.70 -0.22 -11.99
N PHE A 69 -8.04 0.30 -10.95
CA PHE A 69 -7.86 1.74 -10.75
C PHE A 69 -6.41 2.21 -10.84
N GLY A 70 -5.41 1.35 -10.62
CA GLY A 70 -4.01 1.76 -10.46
C GLY A 70 -3.37 2.41 -11.70
N SER A 71 -3.91 2.16 -12.89
CA SER A 71 -3.43 2.78 -14.14
C SER A 71 -4.04 4.16 -14.42
N ARG A 72 -5.11 4.54 -13.69
CA ARG A 72 -5.92 5.74 -13.97
C ARG A 72 -6.03 6.70 -12.79
N ILE A 73 -5.92 6.20 -11.56
CA ILE A 73 -5.97 6.97 -10.32
C ILE A 73 -4.64 6.77 -9.61
N PRO A 74 -3.92 7.85 -9.21
CA PRO A 74 -2.71 7.73 -8.42
C PRO A 74 -2.93 6.85 -7.18
N LEU A 75 -2.14 5.77 -7.08
CA LEU A 75 -2.30 4.75 -6.05
C LEU A 75 -1.00 4.54 -5.28
N LEU A 76 -1.10 4.55 -3.94
CA LEU A 76 0.00 4.22 -3.03
C LEU A 76 -0.35 2.96 -2.23
N GLY A 77 0.50 1.94 -2.28
CA GLY A 77 0.39 0.74 -1.44
C GLY A 77 1.39 0.77 -0.30
N VAL A 78 0.95 0.43 0.91
CA VAL A 78 1.81 0.34 2.10
C VAL A 78 1.81 -1.10 2.63
N CYS A 79 3.00 -1.68 2.87
CA CYS A 79 3.16 -3.07 3.34
C CYS A 79 2.39 -4.08 2.46
N LEU A 80 1.29 -4.68 2.94
CA LEU A 80 0.42 -5.54 2.14
C LEU A 80 -0.05 -4.85 0.85
N GLY A 81 -0.45 -3.57 0.92
CA GLY A 81 -0.82 -2.81 -0.29
C GLY A 81 0.33 -2.71 -1.30
N HIS A 82 1.59 -2.60 -0.84
CA HIS A 82 2.76 -2.60 -1.73
C HIS A 82 2.99 -3.98 -2.36
N GLN A 83 2.81 -5.04 -1.59
CA GLN A 83 2.91 -6.43 -2.07
C GLN A 83 1.82 -6.73 -3.10
N SER A 84 0.59 -6.27 -2.87
CA SER A 84 -0.52 -6.40 -3.81
C SER A 84 -0.25 -5.69 -5.13
N ILE A 85 0.37 -4.49 -5.11
CA ILE A 85 0.82 -3.81 -6.33
C ILE A 85 1.83 -4.68 -7.08
N GLY A 86 2.85 -5.18 -6.38
CA GLY A 86 3.85 -6.07 -6.98
C GLY A 86 3.20 -7.29 -7.64
N GLN A 87 2.26 -7.93 -6.96
CA GLN A 87 1.56 -9.11 -7.47
C GLN A 87 0.68 -8.82 -8.68
N VAL A 88 -0.13 -7.77 -8.64
CA VAL A 88 -1.04 -7.39 -9.74
C VAL A 88 -0.26 -7.12 -11.02
N TYR A 89 0.93 -6.52 -10.91
CA TYR A 89 1.77 -6.22 -12.07
C TYR A 89 2.84 -7.30 -12.36
N GLY A 90 2.62 -8.53 -11.91
CA GLY A 90 3.38 -9.72 -12.34
C GLY A 90 4.56 -10.13 -11.45
N GLY A 91 4.90 -9.36 -10.42
CA GLY A 91 5.90 -9.73 -9.42
C GLY A 91 5.41 -10.84 -8.49
N GLN A 92 6.32 -11.69 -8.01
CA GLN A 92 6.00 -12.74 -7.05
C GLN A 92 6.18 -12.25 -5.62
N VAL A 93 5.20 -12.52 -4.75
CA VAL A 93 5.30 -12.25 -3.31
C VAL A 93 5.77 -13.50 -2.60
N VAL A 94 6.96 -13.42 -2.02
CA VAL A 94 7.65 -14.55 -1.38
C VAL A 94 7.99 -14.22 0.06
N ARG A 95 8.37 -15.22 0.84
CA ARG A 95 8.85 -14.99 2.21
C ARG A 95 10.14 -14.17 2.19
N ALA A 96 10.21 -13.17 3.07
CA ALA A 96 11.44 -12.46 3.33
C ALA A 96 12.49 -13.42 3.92
N PRO A 97 13.80 -13.25 3.60
CA PRO A 97 14.86 -14.05 4.21
C PRO A 97 14.85 -13.99 5.74
N GLU A 98 14.44 -12.84 6.29
CA GLU A 98 14.28 -12.63 7.73
C GLU A 98 13.01 -11.82 8.04
N PRO A 99 12.27 -12.17 9.11
CA PRO A 99 11.16 -11.36 9.58
C PRO A 99 11.66 -10.08 10.27
N MET A 100 11.00 -8.96 9.95
CA MET A 100 11.45 -7.62 10.35
C MET A 100 10.55 -6.89 11.35
N HIS A 101 9.57 -7.57 11.95
CA HIS A 101 8.61 -7.00 12.90
C HIS A 101 9.26 -6.16 14.00
N GLY A 102 8.96 -4.85 14.01
CA GLY A 102 9.39 -3.91 15.04
C GLY A 102 10.85 -3.46 14.93
N LYS A 103 11.54 -3.78 13.82
CA LYS A 103 12.93 -3.39 13.59
C LYS A 103 13.00 -2.09 12.79
N THR A 104 14.10 -1.35 12.96
CA THR A 104 14.41 -0.21 12.10
C THR A 104 15.46 -0.59 11.07
N SER A 105 15.44 0.05 9.90
CA SER A 105 16.44 -0.13 8.85
C SER A 105 16.76 1.20 8.19
N MET A 106 17.99 1.31 7.67
CA MET A 106 18.36 2.38 6.76
C MET A 106 17.89 2.01 5.35
N MET A 107 17.01 2.83 4.79
CA MET A 107 16.40 2.66 3.48
C MET A 107 17.17 3.46 2.45
N TYR A 108 17.72 2.78 1.45
CA TYR A 108 18.41 3.39 0.31
C TYR A 108 17.43 3.56 -0.84
N HIS A 109 17.53 4.67 -1.58
CA HIS A 109 16.68 4.97 -2.73
C HIS A 109 17.44 5.86 -3.73
N GLN A 110 16.88 6.03 -4.94
CA GLN A 110 17.46 6.84 -6.02
C GLN A 110 16.86 8.25 -6.13
N GLY A 111 16.15 8.71 -5.08
CA GLY A 111 15.50 10.04 -5.07
C GLY A 111 14.35 10.22 -6.08
N GLN A 112 13.75 9.13 -6.56
CA GLN A 112 12.68 9.14 -7.56
C GLN A 112 11.29 8.92 -6.94
N GLY A 113 10.26 9.39 -7.64
CA GLY A 113 8.86 9.23 -7.23
C GLY A 113 8.61 9.78 -5.83
N VAL A 114 7.97 8.98 -4.98
CA VAL A 114 7.65 9.34 -3.58
C VAL A 114 8.88 9.58 -2.71
N PHE A 115 10.08 9.20 -3.16
CA PHE A 115 11.33 9.44 -2.44
C PHE A 115 12.06 10.73 -2.84
N HIS A 116 11.47 11.53 -3.74
CA HIS A 116 12.07 12.80 -4.15
C HIS A 116 12.25 13.74 -2.95
N GLY A 117 13.46 14.30 -2.79
CA GLY A 117 13.80 15.21 -1.69
C GLY A 117 14.07 14.56 -0.33
N LEU A 118 13.94 13.23 -0.20
CA LEU A 118 14.27 12.51 1.04
C LEU A 118 15.78 12.21 1.16
N PRO A 119 16.33 12.13 2.40
CA PRO A 119 17.71 11.70 2.61
C PRO A 119 17.96 10.25 2.18
N ALA A 120 19.10 10.00 1.53
CA ALA A 120 19.53 8.66 1.16
C ALA A 120 20.83 8.28 1.91
N PRO A 121 20.81 7.34 2.87
CA PRO A 121 19.63 6.61 3.35
C PRO A 121 18.80 7.38 4.40
N PHE A 122 17.54 7.01 4.57
CA PHE A 122 16.69 7.45 5.68
C PHE A 122 16.30 6.28 6.59
N LYS A 123 15.97 6.57 7.85
CA LYS A 123 15.57 5.55 8.83
C LYS A 123 14.06 5.26 8.69
N ALA A 124 13.69 3.99 8.54
CA ALA A 124 12.30 3.54 8.50
C ALA A 124 12.04 2.36 9.45
N ASN A 125 10.81 2.28 9.94
CA ASN A 125 10.31 1.10 10.65
C ASN A 125 9.94 0.00 9.64
N ARG A 126 10.18 -1.25 10.03
CA ARG A 126 9.90 -2.42 9.22
C ARG A 126 8.95 -3.33 9.99
N TYR A 127 8.01 -3.94 9.28
CA TYR A 127 6.99 -4.79 9.89
C TYR A 127 6.54 -5.93 8.97
N HIS A 128 7.44 -6.42 8.11
CA HIS A 128 7.08 -7.41 7.09
C HIS A 128 7.74 -8.77 7.31
N SER A 129 7.06 -9.79 6.80
CA SER A 129 7.54 -11.17 6.68
C SER A 129 7.56 -11.64 5.22
N LEU A 130 7.01 -10.84 4.30
CA LEU A 130 6.94 -11.09 2.86
C LEU A 130 7.56 -9.92 2.09
N ILE A 131 8.07 -10.20 0.90
CA ILE A 131 8.64 -9.22 -0.04
C ILE A 131 8.18 -9.54 -1.46
N VAL A 132 8.23 -8.53 -2.34
CA VAL A 132 8.16 -8.76 -3.78
C VAL A 132 9.55 -9.19 -4.25
N GLU A 133 9.65 -10.34 -4.92
CA GLU A 133 10.91 -10.92 -5.36
C GLU A 133 11.51 -10.11 -6.50
N ARG A 134 12.71 -9.56 -6.28
CA ARG A 134 13.37 -8.65 -7.22
C ARG A 134 13.57 -9.24 -8.62
N SER A 135 13.90 -10.53 -8.72
CA SER A 135 14.11 -11.21 -10.01
C SER A 135 12.84 -11.40 -10.84
N THR A 136 11.67 -11.14 -10.26
CA THR A 136 10.36 -11.33 -10.91
C THR A 136 9.68 -10.01 -11.29
N LEU A 137 10.31 -8.88 -10.96
CA LEU A 137 9.80 -7.58 -11.39
C LEU A 137 9.89 -7.46 -12.93
N PRO A 138 8.85 -6.90 -13.58
CA PRO A 138 8.83 -6.70 -15.03
C PRO A 138 9.86 -5.66 -15.52
#